data_AF-A0A939WR39-F1
#
_entry.id   AF-A0A939WR39-F1
#
_cell.length_a   1.000
_cell.length_b   1.000
_cell.length_c   1.000
_cell.angle_alpha   90.00
_cell.angle_beta   90.00
_cell.angle_gamma   90.00
#
_symmetry.space_group_name_H-M   'P 1'
#
loop_
_entity.id
_entity.type
_entity.pdbx_description
1 polymer ?
#
loop_
_entity_poly.entity_id
_entity_poly.type
_entity_poly.pdbx_seq_one_letter_code
_entity_poly.pdbx_strand_id
1 'polypeptide(L)'
;MNKFFLAIYDFLSKRKALSIVILLIVTALCVFSALKLDYKENIADFLPTDPEKEKYTSVYDDLSNQGQITIIFSGDDMDELMSASDDFESNWEELDTTLLVNDLRCKIDEGLVFEAIDFMRQNQPLFLTDNDYKRMDSLLAEPDYVATCMQNIKRMLAFPTASFVIEGVQADPLNLYSPALQR
;
A
#
# COMPACT_ATOMS: atom_id res chain seq x y z
N MET A 1 -43.81 7.16 39.99
CA MET A 1 -43.38 7.74 38.69
C MET A 1 -44.35 8.80 38.17
N ASN A 2 -45.68 8.59 38.15
CA ASN A 2 -46.63 9.61 37.65
C ASN A 2 -46.61 10.97 38.37
N LYS A 3 -46.39 11.01 39.69
CA LYS A 3 -46.31 12.26 40.45
C LYS A 3 -45.13 13.16 40.03
N PHE A 4 -44.03 12.57 39.56
CA PHE A 4 -42.85 13.31 39.10
C PHE A 4 -43.12 14.03 37.77
N PHE A 5 -43.68 13.31 36.80
CA PHE A 5 -44.07 13.89 35.51
C PHE A 5 -45.19 14.93 35.65
N LEU A 6 -46.17 14.70 36.54
CA LEU A 6 -47.22 15.69 36.85
C LEU A 6 -46.66 16.95 37.51
N ALA A 7 -45.69 16.83 38.42
CA ALA A 7 -45.05 17.98 39.06
C ALA A 7 -44.27 18.85 38.04
N ILE A 8 -43.57 18.22 37.08
CA ILE A 8 -42.90 18.91 35.98
C ILE A 8 -43.92 19.62 35.09
N TYR A 9 -45.02 18.93 34.74
CA TYR A 9 -46.08 19.51 33.93
C TYR A 9 -46.75 20.71 34.60
N ASP A 10 -47.13 20.60 35.87
CA ASP A 10 -47.76 21.70 36.62
C ASP A 10 -46.82 22.89 36.82
N PHE A 11 -45.50 22.63 36.95
CA PHE A 11 -44.48 23.67 37.03
C PHE A 11 -44.29 24.41 35.69
N LEU A 12 -44.24 23.67 34.58
CA LEU A 12 -44.07 24.22 33.23
C LEU A 12 -45.36 24.89 32.71
N SER A 13 -46.54 24.33 33.01
CA SER A 13 -47.84 24.81 32.54
C SER A 13 -48.23 26.15 33.19
N LYS A 14 -47.87 26.36 34.45
CA LYS A 14 -48.08 27.64 35.16
C LYS A 14 -47.15 28.75 34.69
N ARG A 15 -46.02 28.44 34.02
CA ARG A 15 -45.01 29.42 33.58
C ARG A 15 -44.67 29.26 32.09
N LYS A 16 -45.63 29.57 31.21
CA LYS A 16 -45.49 29.47 29.75
C LYS A 16 -44.23 30.15 29.18
N ALA A 17 -43.83 31.30 29.73
CA ALA A 17 -42.60 31.99 29.31
C ALA A 17 -41.33 31.17 29.59
N LEU A 18 -41.25 30.51 30.76
CA LEU A 18 -40.13 29.62 31.11
C LEU A 18 -40.09 28.39 30.20
N SER A 19 -41.26 27.82 29.84
CA SER A 19 -41.34 26.71 28.90
C SER A 19 -40.79 27.10 27.51
N ILE A 20 -41.09 28.29 27.03
CA ILE A 20 -40.59 28.79 25.74
C ILE A 20 -39.08 29.04 25.81
N VAL A 21 -38.57 29.64 26.90
CA VAL A 21 -37.13 29.86 27.10
C VAL A 21 -36.37 28.53 27.14
N ILE A 22 -36.89 27.54 27.86
CA ILE A 22 -36.28 26.19 27.91
C ILE A 22 -36.27 25.55 26.52
N LEU A 23 -37.37 25.66 25.77
CA LEU A 23 -37.44 25.13 24.40
C LEU A 23 -36.44 25.83 23.47
N LEU A 24 -36.27 27.14 23.60
CA LEU A 24 -35.26 27.91 22.86
C LEU A 24 -33.84 27.46 23.20
N ILE A 25 -33.55 27.25 24.49
CA ILE A 25 -32.25 26.77 24.96
C ILE A 25 -31.94 25.37 24.43
N VAL A 26 -32.90 24.44 24.50
CA VAL A 26 -32.71 23.07 23.99
C VAL A 26 -32.51 23.09 22.47
N THR A 27 -33.31 23.87 21.74
CA THR A 27 -33.14 24.02 20.29
C THR A 27 -31.76 24.61 19.96
N ALA A 28 -31.34 25.67 20.66
CA ALA A 28 -30.03 26.27 20.46
C ALA A 28 -28.88 25.28 20.76
N LEU A 29 -29.03 24.45 21.78
CA LEU A 29 -28.06 23.41 22.13
C LEU A 29 -27.99 22.32 21.05
N CYS A 30 -29.14 21.89 20.50
CA CYS A 30 -29.17 20.96 19.37
C CYS A 30 -28.50 21.55 18.13
N VAL A 31 -28.77 22.82 17.79
CA VAL A 31 -28.11 23.52 16.67
C VAL A 31 -26.60 23.63 16.92
N PHE A 32 -26.18 23.97 18.13
CA PHE A 32 -24.76 24.04 18.49
C PHE A 32 -24.07 22.69 18.36
N SER A 33 -24.72 21.60 18.81
CA SER A 33 -24.19 20.24 18.63
C SER A 33 -24.13 19.81 17.17
N ALA A 34 -25.13 20.18 16.36
CA ALA A 34 -25.13 19.91 14.92
C ALA A 34 -24.03 20.68 14.18
N LEU A 35 -23.64 21.87 14.64
CA LEU A 35 -22.50 22.62 14.11
C LEU A 35 -21.15 22.00 14.48
N LYS A 36 -21.09 21.17 15.51
CA LYS A 36 -19.89 20.43 15.95
C LYS A 36 -19.82 19.01 15.41
N LEU A 37 -20.63 18.70 14.40
CA LEU A 37 -20.75 17.34 13.89
C LEU A 37 -19.59 17.07 12.94
N ASP A 38 -18.55 16.40 13.46
CA ASP A 38 -17.42 15.94 12.67
C ASP A 38 -17.81 14.66 11.93
N TYR A 39 -17.65 14.67 10.60
CA TYR A 39 -17.89 13.50 9.78
C TYR A 39 -16.67 12.59 9.81
N LYS A 40 -16.84 11.37 10.30
CA LYS A 40 -15.81 10.34 10.29
C LYS A 40 -15.98 9.46 9.06
N GLU A 41 -15.04 9.57 8.12
CA GLU A 41 -15.02 8.77 6.88
C GLU A 41 -14.17 7.50 6.99
N ASN A 42 -13.52 7.28 8.14
CA ASN A 42 -12.65 6.13 8.31
C ASN A 42 -13.48 4.83 8.41
N ILE A 43 -13.37 3.98 7.39
CA ILE A 43 -14.06 2.69 7.33
C ILE A 43 -13.54 1.68 8.37
N ALA A 44 -12.32 1.89 8.90
CA ALA A 44 -11.76 1.04 9.94
C ALA A 44 -12.54 1.11 11.25
N ASP A 45 -13.26 2.22 11.51
CA ASP A 45 -14.11 2.40 12.70
C ASP A 45 -15.32 1.42 12.71
N PHE A 46 -15.65 0.79 11.58
CA PHE A 46 -16.69 -0.24 11.50
C PHE A 46 -16.18 -1.65 11.83
N LEU A 47 -14.87 -1.86 11.91
CA LEU A 47 -14.30 -3.18 12.19
C LEU A 47 -14.37 -3.48 13.70
N PRO A 48 -14.78 -4.69 14.11
CA PRO A 48 -14.85 -5.06 15.52
C PRO A 48 -13.44 -5.09 16.12
N THR A 49 -13.20 -4.23 17.11
CA THR A 49 -11.94 -4.18 17.85
C THR A 49 -11.90 -5.27 18.92
N ASP A 50 -11.06 -6.27 18.69
CA ASP A 50 -10.70 -7.30 19.67
C ASP A 50 -9.38 -6.83 20.34
N PRO A 51 -9.24 -6.82 21.68
CA PRO A 51 -8.03 -6.33 22.36
C PRO A 51 -6.72 -7.03 21.96
N GLU A 52 -6.75 -8.25 21.41
CA GLU A 52 -5.54 -8.86 20.81
C GLU A 52 -5.23 -8.33 19.39
N LYS A 53 -6.23 -7.82 18.66
CA LYS A 53 -6.10 -7.31 17.29
C LYS A 53 -5.73 -5.84 17.21
N GLU A 54 -5.95 -5.07 18.27
CA GLU A 54 -5.61 -3.64 18.36
C GLU A 54 -4.11 -3.37 18.10
N LYS A 55 -3.25 -4.28 18.58
CA LYS A 55 -1.80 -4.20 18.33
C LYS A 55 -1.44 -4.45 16.86
N TYR A 56 -2.20 -5.29 16.16
CA TYR A 56 -1.98 -5.54 14.73
C TYR A 56 -2.57 -4.43 13.86
N THR A 57 -3.69 -3.84 14.27
CA THR A 57 -4.27 -2.68 13.57
C THR A 57 -3.34 -1.48 13.61
N SER A 58 -2.73 -1.15 14.75
CA SER A 58 -1.76 -0.04 14.83
C SER A 58 -0.50 -0.28 13.98
N VAL A 59 0.00 -1.52 13.92
CA VAL A 59 1.13 -1.87 13.06
C VAL A 59 0.71 -1.87 11.58
N TYR A 60 -0.52 -2.25 11.26
CA TYR A 60 -1.07 -2.11 9.91
C TYR A 60 -1.30 -0.65 9.52
N ASP A 61 -1.69 0.23 10.45
CA ASP A 61 -1.82 1.66 10.18
C ASP A 61 -0.45 2.31 9.92
N ASP A 62 0.59 1.87 10.64
CA ASP A 62 1.98 2.32 10.45
C ASP A 62 2.65 1.73 9.17
N LEU A 63 2.26 0.52 8.75
CA LEU A 63 2.83 -0.16 7.57
C LEU A 63 2.01 0.02 6.29
N SER A 64 0.69 0.21 6.42
CA SER A 64 -0.16 0.56 5.29
C SER A 64 0.23 1.97 4.87
N ASN A 65 0.68 2.12 3.63
CA ASN A 65 0.72 3.39 2.91
C ASN A 65 -0.69 4.03 2.87
N GLN A 66 -1.21 4.47 4.01
CA GLN A 66 -2.51 5.11 4.11
C GLN A 66 -2.43 6.45 3.38
N GLY A 67 -3.32 6.64 2.40
CA GLY A 67 -3.33 7.83 1.54
C GLY A 67 -2.63 7.65 0.19
N GLN A 68 -2.14 6.45 -0.16
CA GLN A 68 -1.66 6.21 -1.53
C GLN A 68 -2.84 6.11 -2.50
N ILE A 69 -2.84 6.97 -3.51
CA ILE A 69 -3.76 6.90 -4.64
C ILE A 69 -3.06 6.13 -5.75
N THR A 70 -3.62 4.99 -6.16
CA THR A 70 -3.12 4.22 -7.30
C THR A 70 -3.94 4.54 -8.54
N ILE A 71 -3.27 5.02 -9.58
CA ILE A 71 -3.86 5.26 -10.89
C ILE A 71 -3.43 4.11 -11.81
N ILE A 72 -4.40 3.46 -12.45
CA ILE A 72 -4.15 2.34 -13.36
C ILE A 72 -4.52 2.79 -14.77
N PHE A 73 -3.52 2.83 -15.65
CA PHE A 73 -3.72 3.06 -17.08
C PHE A 73 -4.08 1.73 -17.75
N SER A 74 -5.08 1.74 -18.64
CA SER A 74 -5.54 0.56 -19.37
C SER A 74 -5.71 0.88 -20.85
N GLY A 75 -5.16 0.03 -21.71
CA GLY A 75 -5.13 0.22 -23.16
C GLY A 75 -4.57 -1.02 -23.86
N ASP A 76 -4.68 -1.05 -25.19
CA ASP A 76 -4.27 -2.21 -26.00
C ASP A 76 -2.79 -2.14 -26.42
N ASP A 77 -2.19 -0.94 -26.48
CA ASP A 77 -0.79 -0.73 -26.83
C ASP A 77 0.05 -0.33 -25.61
N MET A 78 1.11 -1.09 -25.37
CA MET A 78 2.00 -0.90 -24.21
C MET A 78 2.83 0.37 -24.34
N ASP A 79 3.25 0.74 -25.55
CA ASP A 79 4.08 1.93 -25.78
C ASP A 79 3.28 3.22 -25.55
N GLU A 80 2.01 3.23 -25.98
CA GLU A 80 1.09 4.34 -25.69
C GLU A 80 0.80 4.47 -24.20
N LEU A 81 0.64 3.35 -23.48
CA LEU A 81 0.43 3.36 -22.03
C LEU A 81 1.64 3.90 -21.26
N MET A 82 2.85 3.51 -21.67
CA MET A 82 4.08 4.06 -21.08
C MET A 82 4.18 5.57 -21.34
N SER A 83 3.94 6.01 -22.58
CA SER A 83 3.94 7.44 -22.92
C SER A 83 2.88 8.22 -22.13
N ALA A 84 1.67 7.68 -21.98
CA ALA A 84 0.59 8.32 -21.23
C ALA A 84 0.92 8.44 -19.73
N SER A 85 1.62 7.47 -19.16
CA SER A 85 2.10 7.52 -17.77
C SER A 85 3.17 8.61 -17.59
N ASP A 86 4.11 8.72 -18.55
CA ASP A 86 5.17 9.73 -18.54
C ASP A 86 4.62 11.15 -18.71
N ASP A 87 3.64 11.31 -19.61
CA ASP A 87 2.94 12.57 -19.83
C ASP A 87 2.11 12.96 -18.59
N PHE A 88 1.52 11.98 -17.90
CA PHE A 88 0.79 12.24 -16.66
C PHE A 88 1.71 12.74 -15.55
N GLU A 89 2.87 12.11 -15.36
CA GLU A 89 3.89 12.53 -14.40
C GLU A 89 4.35 13.97 -14.67
N SER A 90 4.73 14.25 -15.91
CA SER A 90 5.22 15.57 -16.33
C SER A 90 4.16 16.67 -16.15
N ASN A 91 2.92 16.39 -16.53
CA ASN A 91 1.81 17.34 -16.36
C ASN A 91 1.50 17.56 -14.87
N TRP A 92 1.61 16.52 -14.05
CA TRP A 92 1.37 16.64 -12.61
C TRP A 92 2.44 17.49 -11.93
N GLU A 93 3.72 17.29 -12.27
CA GLU A 93 4.81 18.12 -11.76
C GLU A 93 4.67 19.61 -12.14
N GLU A 94 4.16 19.91 -13.34
CA GLU A 94 3.90 21.30 -13.77
C GLU A 94 2.70 21.91 -13.03
N LEU A 95 1.65 21.12 -12.79
CA LEU A 95 0.40 21.60 -12.18
C LEU A 95 0.45 21.65 -10.65
N ASP A 96 1.23 20.79 -9.98
CA ASP A 96 1.32 20.74 -8.52
C ASP A 96 2.29 21.81 -7.98
N THR A 97 1.91 23.08 -8.17
CA THR A 97 2.61 24.23 -7.61
C THR A 97 2.54 24.27 -6.07
N THR A 98 1.67 23.47 -5.45
CA THR A 98 1.38 23.46 -4.01
C THR A 98 2.05 22.33 -3.24
N LEU A 99 2.74 21.40 -3.93
CA LEU A 99 3.37 20.21 -3.33
C LEU A 99 2.39 19.45 -2.43
N LEU A 100 1.16 19.22 -2.92
CA LEU A 100 0.15 18.50 -2.15
C LEU A 100 0.46 17.01 -2.05
N VAL A 101 1.16 16.47 -3.06
CA VAL A 101 1.59 15.08 -3.11
C VAL A 101 3.07 15.01 -2.76
N ASN A 102 3.40 14.31 -1.66
CA ASN A 102 4.79 14.19 -1.19
C ASN A 102 5.66 13.30 -2.09
N ASP A 103 5.06 12.32 -2.76
CA ASP A 103 5.77 11.29 -3.52
C ASP A 103 4.86 10.76 -4.64
N LEU A 104 5.07 11.26 -5.86
CA LEU A 104 4.45 10.72 -7.06
C LEU A 104 5.40 9.70 -7.66
N ARG A 105 4.95 8.44 -7.78
CA ARG A 105 5.71 7.37 -8.40
C ARG A 105 4.95 6.83 -9.60
N CYS A 106 5.26 7.33 -10.79
CA CYS A 106 4.69 6.83 -12.04
C CYS A 106 5.52 5.71 -12.66
N LYS A 107 6.82 5.65 -12.34
CA LYS A 107 7.71 4.55 -12.73
C LYS A 107 8.12 3.72 -11.52
N ILE A 108 8.17 2.40 -11.73
CA ILE A 108 9.11 1.60 -10.94
C ILE A 108 10.47 2.11 -11.36
N ASP A 109 11.22 2.71 -10.43
CA ASP A 109 12.60 3.11 -10.69
C ASP A 109 13.38 1.84 -11.03
N GLU A 110 13.53 1.57 -12.33
CA GLU A 110 14.30 0.45 -12.84
C GLU A 110 15.72 0.51 -12.26
N GLY A 111 16.27 1.72 -12.07
CA GLY A 111 17.55 1.96 -11.42
C GLY A 111 17.60 1.43 -9.98
N LEU A 112 16.55 1.61 -9.19
CA LEU A 112 16.47 1.10 -7.82
C LEU A 112 16.35 -0.43 -7.78
N VAL A 113 15.63 -1.02 -8.74
CA VAL A 113 15.57 -2.48 -8.92
C VAL A 113 16.94 -3.03 -9.31
N PHE A 114 17.64 -2.38 -10.24
CA PHE A 114 18.99 -2.79 -10.65
C PHE A 114 20.02 -2.59 -9.54
N GLU A 115 19.93 -1.50 -8.77
CA GLU A 115 20.79 -1.27 -7.60
C GLU A 115 20.57 -2.34 -6.54
N ALA A 116 19.32 -2.75 -6.30
CA ALA A 116 19.02 -3.86 -5.40
C ALA A 116 19.62 -5.18 -5.92
N ILE A 117 19.46 -5.49 -7.21
CA ILE A 117 20.06 -6.68 -7.84
C ILE A 117 21.59 -6.65 -7.72
N ASP A 118 22.23 -5.51 -7.94
CA ASP A 118 23.68 -5.35 -7.84
C ASP A 118 24.20 -5.40 -6.41
N PHE A 119 23.49 -4.80 -5.45
CA PHE A 119 23.78 -4.93 -4.03
C PHE A 119 23.73 -6.40 -3.60
N MET A 120 22.69 -7.11 -4.03
CA MET A 120 22.56 -8.54 -3.74
C MET A 120 23.69 -9.34 -4.40
N ARG A 121 24.03 -9.05 -5.66
CA ARG A 121 25.15 -9.68 -6.39
C ARG A 121 26.46 -9.53 -5.62
N GLN A 122 26.76 -8.34 -5.12
CA GLN A 122 27.98 -8.07 -4.35
C GLN A 122 28.01 -8.76 -2.98
N ASN A 123 26.83 -9.01 -2.41
CA ASN A 123 26.67 -9.56 -1.06
C ASN A 123 26.12 -11.00 -1.03
N GLN A 124 26.11 -11.71 -2.17
CA GLN A 124 25.54 -13.06 -2.31
C GLN A 124 25.91 -14.04 -1.17
N PRO A 125 27.18 -14.13 -0.72
CA PRO A 125 27.55 -15.08 0.33
C PRO A 125 26.85 -14.84 1.68
N LEU A 126 26.39 -13.61 1.94
CA LEU A 126 25.72 -13.25 3.20
C LEU A 126 24.28 -13.78 3.28
N PHE A 127 23.67 -14.10 2.14
CA PHE A 127 22.28 -14.55 2.05
C PHE A 127 22.14 -16.08 1.99
N LEU A 128 23.26 -16.80 1.86
CA LEU A 128 23.29 -18.24 1.71
C LEU A 128 23.34 -18.95 3.06
N THR A 129 22.55 -20.01 3.17
CA THR A 129 22.60 -20.93 4.31
C THR A 129 23.33 -22.21 3.95
N ASP A 130 23.78 -22.99 4.95
CA ASP A 130 24.43 -24.29 4.75
C ASP A 130 23.58 -25.27 3.91
N ASN A 131 22.25 -25.14 3.97
CA ASN A 131 21.35 -25.96 3.16
C ASN A 131 21.35 -25.55 1.68
N ASP A 132 21.56 -24.27 1.39
CA ASP A 132 21.65 -23.78 0.01
C ASP A 132 22.88 -24.33 -0.67
N TYR A 133 24.02 -24.39 0.04
CA TYR A 133 25.24 -25.02 -0.47
C TYR A 133 25.06 -26.50 -0.80
N LYS A 134 24.37 -27.28 0.06
CA LYS A 134 24.07 -28.69 -0.21
C LYS A 134 23.18 -28.89 -1.42
N ARG A 135 22.21 -27.99 -1.63
CA ARG A 135 21.36 -27.99 -2.82
C ARG A 135 22.17 -27.67 -4.07
N MET A 136 23.00 -26.63 -4.03
CA MET A 136 23.87 -26.25 -5.15
C MET A 136 24.80 -27.40 -5.54
N ASP A 137 25.41 -28.08 -4.57
CA ASP A 137 26.27 -29.24 -4.81
C ASP A 137 25.50 -30.40 -5.47
N SER A 138 24.28 -30.67 -5.00
CA SER A 138 23.40 -31.69 -5.60
C SER A 138 23.01 -31.37 -7.04
N LEU A 139 22.76 -30.10 -7.36
CA LEU A 139 22.42 -29.64 -8.71
C LEU A 139 23.62 -29.68 -9.66
N LEU A 140 24.79 -29.28 -9.17
CA LEU A 140 26.03 -29.30 -9.97
C LEU A 140 26.59 -30.71 -10.18
N ALA A 141 26.22 -31.67 -9.32
CA ALA A 141 26.55 -33.09 -9.50
C ALA A 141 25.81 -33.74 -10.67
N GLU A 142 24.71 -33.13 -11.15
CA GLU A 142 23.98 -33.62 -12.32
C GLU A 142 24.71 -33.22 -13.61
N PRO A 143 25.16 -34.18 -14.43
CA PRO A 143 26.10 -33.91 -15.53
C PRO A 143 25.52 -33.01 -16.65
N ASP A 144 24.20 -32.99 -16.82
CA ASP A 144 23.53 -32.21 -17.87
C ASP A 144 23.01 -30.85 -17.38
N TYR A 145 23.06 -30.58 -16.07
CA TYR A 145 22.42 -29.40 -15.47
C TYR A 145 22.89 -28.07 -16.09
N VAL A 146 24.21 -27.90 -16.21
CA VAL A 146 24.82 -26.70 -16.80
C VAL A 146 24.41 -26.54 -18.27
N ALA A 147 24.41 -27.65 -19.03
CA ALA A 147 24.05 -27.62 -20.44
C ALA A 147 22.57 -27.26 -20.64
N THR A 148 21.68 -27.79 -19.82
CA THR A 148 20.25 -27.46 -19.82
C THR A 148 20.00 -26.00 -19.45
N CYS A 149 20.68 -25.48 -18.42
CA CYS A 149 20.58 -24.07 -18.03
C CYS A 149 21.01 -23.14 -19.19
N MET A 150 22.15 -23.43 -19.82
CA MET A 150 22.64 -22.63 -20.96
C MET A 150 21.69 -22.68 -22.16
N GLN A 151 21.05 -23.83 -22.43
CA GLN A 151 20.04 -23.93 -23.49
C GLN A 151 18.79 -23.10 -23.18
N ASN A 152 18.36 -23.07 -21.92
CA ASN A 152 17.20 -22.27 -21.50
C ASN A 152 17.49 -20.77 -21.60
N ILE A 153 18.67 -20.33 -21.15
CA ILE A 153 19.12 -18.94 -21.31
C ILE A 153 19.15 -18.57 -22.80
N LYS A 154 19.73 -19.42 -23.65
CA LYS A 154 19.77 -19.18 -25.10
C LYS A 154 18.37 -19.01 -25.71
N ARG A 155 17.37 -19.77 -25.25
CA ARG A 155 15.97 -19.60 -25.69
C ARG A 155 15.37 -18.30 -25.17
N MET A 156 15.63 -17.93 -23.92
CA MET A 156 15.13 -16.70 -23.33
C MET A 156 15.67 -15.46 -24.04
N LEU A 157 16.95 -15.46 -24.43
CA LEU A 157 17.59 -14.39 -25.19
C LEU A 157 17.04 -14.21 -26.62
N ALA A 158 16.26 -15.16 -27.13
CA ALA A 158 15.63 -15.04 -28.44
C ALA A 158 14.28 -14.28 -28.39
N PHE A 159 13.76 -13.98 -27.20
CA PHE A 159 12.50 -13.22 -27.03
C PHE A 159 12.75 -11.70 -26.94
N PRO A 160 11.74 -10.86 -27.23
CA PRO A 160 11.85 -9.40 -27.11
C PRO A 160 12.19 -8.90 -25.70
N THR A 161 11.93 -9.71 -24.67
CA THR A 161 12.26 -9.44 -23.27
C THR A 161 13.72 -9.77 -22.89
N ALA A 162 14.56 -10.08 -23.88
CA ALA A 162 15.95 -10.48 -23.66
C ALA A 162 16.76 -9.47 -22.83
N SER A 163 16.48 -8.16 -22.95
CA SER A 163 17.19 -7.11 -22.19
C SER A 163 17.16 -7.36 -20.69
N PHE A 164 16.00 -7.68 -20.11
CA PHE A 164 15.85 -7.98 -18.69
C PHE A 164 16.51 -9.30 -18.29
N VAL A 165 16.47 -10.29 -19.19
CA VAL A 165 17.10 -11.60 -18.97
C VAL A 165 18.62 -11.49 -18.93
N ILE A 166 19.24 -10.63 -19.74
CA ILE A 166 20.70 -10.49 -19.82
C ILE A 166 21.27 -10.08 -18.46
N GLU A 167 20.67 -9.11 -17.77
CA GLU A 167 21.18 -8.62 -16.49
C GLU A 167 21.02 -9.66 -15.37
N GLY A 168 19.87 -10.33 -15.31
CA GLY A 168 19.65 -11.44 -14.37
C GLY A 168 20.58 -12.62 -14.61
N VAL A 169 20.82 -12.98 -15.87
CA VAL A 169 21.74 -14.07 -16.26
C VAL A 169 23.20 -13.73 -15.96
N GLN A 170 23.60 -12.46 -16.06
CA GLN A 170 24.93 -12.04 -15.62
C GLN A 170 25.12 -12.16 -14.10
N ALA A 171 24.05 -12.00 -13.32
CA ALA A 171 24.09 -12.15 -11.87
C ALA A 171 24.06 -13.62 -11.42
N ASP A 172 23.26 -14.46 -12.08
CA ASP A 172 23.14 -15.89 -11.76
C ASP A 172 22.83 -16.76 -13.00
N PRO A 173 23.84 -17.14 -13.78
CA PRO A 173 23.65 -17.89 -15.03
C PRO A 173 23.20 -19.34 -14.80
N LEU A 174 23.34 -19.86 -13.58
CA LEU A 174 22.97 -21.23 -13.23
C LEU A 174 21.75 -21.28 -12.32
N ASN A 175 21.11 -20.14 -12.03
CA ASN A 175 19.94 -20.06 -11.17
C ASN A 175 20.16 -20.66 -9.77
N LEU A 176 21.40 -20.61 -9.27
CA LEU A 176 21.82 -21.21 -8.01
C LEU A 176 21.41 -20.37 -6.79
N TYR A 177 21.30 -19.05 -6.95
CA TYR A 177 21.05 -18.09 -5.88
C TYR A 177 19.57 -17.68 -5.80
N SER A 178 18.77 -17.91 -6.85
CA SER A 178 17.36 -17.51 -6.90
C SER A 178 16.48 -17.91 -5.72
N PRO A 179 16.62 -19.11 -5.10
CA PRO A 179 15.84 -19.46 -3.92
C PRO A 179 16.18 -18.65 -2.66
N ALA A 180 17.40 -18.11 -2.57
CA ALA A 180 17.78 -17.20 -1.48
C ALA A 180 17.14 -15.81 -1.64
N LEU A 181 16.70 -15.44 -2.86
CA LEU A 181 16.03 -14.17 -3.15
C LEU A 181 14.54 -14.18 -2.75
N GLN A 182 13.95 -15.36 -2.51
CA GLN A 182 12.53 -15.52 -2.17
C GLN A 182 12.26 -15.55 -0.65
N ARG A 183 13.30 -15.35 0.16
CA ARG A 183 13.23 -15.32 1.63
C ARG A 183 13.21 -13.89 2.15
#